data_AF-A0A505IK42-F1
#
_entry.id   AF-A0A505IK42-F1
#
_cell.length_a   1.000
_cell.length_b   1.000
_cell.length_c   1.000
_cell.angle_alpha   90.00
_cell.angle_beta   90.00
_cell.angle_gamma   90.00
#
_symmetry.space_group_name_H-M   'P 1'
#
loop_
_entity.id
_entity.type
_entity.pdbx_description
1 polymer ?
#
loop_
_entity_poly.entity_id
_entity_poly.type
_entity_poly.pdbx_seq_one_letter_code
_entity_poly.pdbx_strand_id
1 'polypeptide(L)'
;MSKEIKSYDEVKTMLGSASEAWEMLVGYIRNYYIMDELWAEGNPNHKHYHNLRFRRGGKTLITLSIRQGYFIASIVLGKRERETFEEERELLSKKVGYIYDQAKTYHDGKWLGFDIYDNSLCEDIIRLLSIKRKPNRKILPDDRDKSGQLDLGMSHEEITTCLFQ
;
A
#
# COMPACT_ATOMS: atom_id res chain seq x y z
N MET A 1 27.64 -2.82 -5.48
CA MET A 1 26.90 -3.95 -4.90
C MET A 1 25.57 -4.04 -5.61
N SER A 2 25.27 -5.18 -6.23
CA SER A 2 24.02 -5.43 -6.97
C SER A 2 22.84 -5.34 -6.01
N LYS A 3 21.82 -4.58 -6.40
CA LYS A 3 20.51 -4.55 -5.74
C LYS A 3 19.91 -5.95 -5.86
N GLU A 4 20.01 -6.75 -4.81
CA GLU A 4 19.40 -8.07 -4.82
C GLU A 4 17.88 -7.89 -4.61
N ILE A 5 17.15 -7.89 -5.72
CA ILE A 5 15.69 -7.94 -5.71
C ILE A 5 15.33 -9.34 -5.24
N LYS A 6 14.66 -9.46 -4.09
CA LYS A 6 14.17 -10.74 -3.61
C LYS A 6 13.16 -11.31 -4.60
N SER A 7 13.26 -12.60 -4.85
CA SER A 7 12.23 -13.33 -5.59
C SER A 7 10.91 -13.27 -4.83
N TYR A 8 9.80 -13.42 -5.55
CA TYR A 8 8.48 -13.44 -4.95
C TYR A 8 8.34 -14.58 -3.92
N ASP A 9 8.91 -15.76 -4.18
CA ASP A 9 8.88 -16.91 -3.27
C ASP A 9 9.58 -16.62 -1.94
N GLU A 10 10.71 -15.91 -1.98
CA GLU A 10 11.39 -15.46 -0.76
C GLU A 10 10.54 -14.47 0.02
N VAL A 11 9.93 -13.49 -0.65
CA VAL A 11 9.05 -12.51 -0.01
C VAL A 11 7.85 -13.22 0.64
N LYS A 12 7.20 -14.12 -0.08
CA LYS A 12 6.07 -14.92 0.42
C LYS A 12 6.45 -15.74 1.65
N THR A 13 7.61 -16.42 1.60
CA THR A 13 8.14 -17.19 2.73
C THR A 13 8.42 -16.31 3.94
N MET A 14 9.00 -15.12 3.73
CA MET A 14 9.25 -14.17 4.82
C MET A 14 7.96 -13.64 5.45
N LEU A 15 6.94 -13.37 4.64
CA LEU A 15 5.69 -12.77 5.11
C LEU A 15 4.76 -13.77 5.82
N GLY A 16 4.83 -15.06 5.49
CA GLY A 16 3.92 -16.05 6.08
C GLY A 16 2.46 -15.67 5.81
N SER A 17 1.63 -15.59 6.85
CA SER A 17 0.21 -15.23 6.72
C SER A 17 -0.02 -13.84 6.10
N ALA A 18 0.93 -12.92 6.20
CA ALA A 18 0.81 -11.58 5.64
C ALA A 18 1.00 -11.55 4.11
N SER A 19 1.33 -12.67 3.45
CA SER A 19 1.54 -12.70 2.00
C SER A 19 0.28 -12.35 1.22
N GLU A 20 -0.90 -12.76 1.71
CA GLU A 20 -2.18 -12.43 1.05
C GLU A 20 -2.44 -10.92 1.05
N ALA A 21 -2.21 -10.27 2.18
CA ALA A 21 -2.38 -8.82 2.31
C ALA A 21 -1.38 -8.07 1.42
N TRP A 22 -0.15 -8.58 1.34
CA TRP A 22 0.86 -8.06 0.45
C TRP A 22 0.43 -8.14 -1.02
N GLU A 23 -0.01 -9.32 -1.46
CA GLU A 23 -0.50 -9.55 -2.83
C GLU A 23 -1.68 -8.64 -3.16
N MET A 24 -2.64 -8.51 -2.25
CA MET A 24 -3.79 -7.63 -2.41
C MET A 24 -3.37 -6.17 -2.59
N LEU A 25 -2.51 -5.64 -1.71
CA LEU A 25 -2.09 -4.24 -1.78
C LEU A 25 -1.19 -3.96 -2.99
N VAL A 26 -0.22 -4.84 -3.27
CA VAL A 26 0.67 -4.69 -4.43
C VAL A 26 -0.13 -4.81 -5.73
N GLY A 27 -1.02 -5.79 -5.83
CA GLY A 27 -1.91 -5.99 -6.98
C GLY A 27 -2.82 -4.79 -7.18
N TYR A 28 -3.46 -4.29 -6.13
CA TYR A 28 -4.30 -3.10 -6.19
C TYR A 28 -3.51 -1.89 -6.72
N ILE A 29 -2.32 -1.62 -6.18
CA ILE A 29 -1.51 -0.48 -6.64
C ILE A 29 -1.12 -0.66 -8.11
N ARG A 30 -0.70 -1.86 -8.51
CA ARG A 30 -0.35 -2.16 -9.90
C ARG A 30 -1.54 -2.04 -10.84
N ASN A 31 -2.75 -2.37 -10.41
CA ASN A 31 -3.95 -2.30 -11.27
C ASN A 31 -4.52 -0.88 -11.38
N TYR A 32 -4.49 -0.10 -10.31
CA TYR A 32 -5.18 1.21 -10.27
C TYR A 32 -4.25 2.41 -10.41
N TYR A 33 -2.94 2.19 -10.26
CA TYR A 33 -1.95 3.24 -10.34
C TYR A 33 -0.86 2.95 -11.36
N ILE A 34 -0.42 4.02 -12.01
CA ILE A 34 0.82 4.06 -12.79
C ILE A 34 1.87 4.72 -11.89
N MET A 35 2.80 3.91 -11.40
CA MET A 35 3.84 4.25 -10.41
C MET A 35 5.19 3.68 -10.83
N ASP A 36 6.27 4.34 -10.41
CA ASP A 36 7.61 3.77 -10.40
C ASP A 36 7.74 2.84 -9.18
N GLU A 37 8.26 1.63 -9.40
CA GLU A 37 8.57 0.66 -8.34
C GLU A 37 10.07 0.69 -8.02
N LEU A 38 10.39 1.01 -6.78
CA LEU A 38 11.78 1.04 -6.30
C LEU A 38 11.97 0.06 -5.15
N TRP A 39 12.81 -0.94 -5.40
CA TRP A 39 13.40 -1.76 -4.35
C TRP A 39 14.57 -1.01 -3.72
N ALA A 40 14.52 -0.82 -2.41
CA ALA A 40 15.61 -0.26 -1.63
C ALA A 40 15.87 -1.12 -0.39
N GLU A 41 17.14 -1.40 -0.13
CA GLU A 41 17.57 -1.77 1.22
C GLU A 41 17.22 -0.60 2.15
N GLY A 42 16.67 -0.89 3.32
CA GLY A 42 16.49 0.12 4.36
C GLY A 42 17.84 0.64 4.85
N ASN A 43 17.80 1.46 5.89
CA ASN A 43 18.99 2.01 6.54
C ASN A 43 20.12 0.96 6.59
N PRO A 44 21.34 1.25 6.10
CA PRO A 44 22.44 0.28 6.05
C PRO A 44 22.86 -0.25 7.43
N ASN A 45 22.49 0.42 8.53
CA ASN A 45 22.64 -0.08 9.90
C ASN A 45 21.59 -1.13 10.29
N HIS A 46 20.59 -1.36 9.44
CA HIS A 46 19.53 -2.34 9.55
C HIS A 46 19.48 -3.18 8.26
N LYS A 47 20.47 -4.07 8.14
CA LYS A 47 20.79 -4.93 6.98
C LYS A 47 19.68 -5.85 6.44
N HIS A 48 18.44 -5.76 6.93
CA HIS A 48 17.37 -6.72 6.65
C HIS A 48 16.04 -6.09 6.19
N TYR A 49 16.01 -4.78 5.95
CA TYR A 49 14.80 -4.12 5.50
C TYR A 49 14.71 -4.11 3.98
N HIS A 50 13.97 -5.05 3.41
CA HIS A 50 13.58 -4.99 2.00
C HIS A 50 12.35 -4.10 1.87
N ASN A 51 12.52 -2.96 1.20
CA ASN A 51 11.43 -2.02 0.98
C ASN A 51 11.03 -2.00 -0.50
N LEU A 52 9.75 -2.21 -0.76
CA LEU A 52 9.13 -1.90 -2.04
C LEU A 52 8.44 -0.54 -1.93
N ARG A 53 8.90 0.43 -2.71
CA ARG A 53 8.33 1.78 -2.72
C ARG A 53 7.64 2.06 -4.05
N PHE A 54 6.37 2.46 -3.98
CA PHE A 54 5.62 2.99 -5.10
C PHE A 54 5.67 4.52 -5.08
N ARG A 55 6.17 5.13 -6.15
CA ARG A 55 6.29 6.60 -6.20
C ARG A 55 6.06 7.13 -7.61
N ARG A 56 5.72 8.42 -7.70
CA ARG A 56 5.61 9.11 -8.99
C ARG A 56 5.71 10.62 -8.83
N GLY A 57 6.50 11.26 -9.68
CA GLY A 57 6.69 12.72 -9.66
C GLY A 57 7.37 13.18 -8.38
N GLY A 58 8.41 12.46 -7.95
CA GLY A 58 9.15 12.74 -6.72
C GLY A 58 8.45 12.33 -5.42
N LYS A 59 7.14 12.13 -5.42
CA LYS A 59 6.35 11.80 -4.22
C LYS A 59 6.09 10.30 -4.09
N THR A 60 6.23 9.78 -2.88
CA THR A 60 5.88 8.40 -2.53
C THR A 60 4.37 8.29 -2.35
N LEU A 61 3.77 7.25 -2.92
CA LEU A 61 2.40 6.83 -2.60
C LEU A 61 2.41 6.02 -1.29
N ILE A 62 3.20 4.96 -1.26
CA ILE A 62 3.35 4.04 -0.13
C ILE A 62 4.73 3.37 -0.17
N THR A 63 5.29 3.09 1.01
CA THR A 63 6.44 2.18 1.17
C THR A 63 5.98 0.95 1.94
N LEU A 64 6.26 -0.24 1.38
CA LEU A 64 6.01 -1.53 2.00
C LEU A 64 7.34 -2.12 2.46
N SER A 65 7.50 -2.27 3.77
CA SER A 65 8.74 -2.72 4.38
C SER A 65 8.57 -4.13 4.94
N ILE A 66 9.22 -5.11 4.30
CA ILE A 66 9.09 -6.53 4.67
C ILE A 66 9.73 -6.79 6.03
N ARG A 67 9.07 -7.60 6.84
CA ARG A 67 9.54 -8.15 8.12
C ARG A 67 9.25 -9.65 8.14
N GLN A 68 9.79 -10.36 9.12
CA GLN A 68 9.45 -11.77 9.30
C GLN A 68 8.03 -11.88 9.87
N GLY A 69 7.11 -12.47 9.11
CA GLY A 69 5.71 -12.70 9.46
C GLY A 69 4.75 -11.53 9.22
N TYR A 70 5.23 -10.37 8.76
CA TYR A 70 4.42 -9.18 8.52
C TYR A 70 5.14 -8.17 7.62
N PHE A 71 4.46 -7.09 7.24
CA PHE A 71 5.12 -5.93 6.63
C PHE A 71 4.57 -4.63 7.20
N ILE A 72 5.36 -3.56 7.07
CA ILE A 72 4.93 -2.21 7.47
C ILE A 72 4.49 -1.44 6.23
N ALA A 73 3.23 -1.03 6.18
CA ALA A 73 2.71 -0.09 5.19
C ALA A 73 2.90 1.35 5.71
N SER A 74 3.70 2.14 5.02
CA SER A 74 4.02 3.53 5.40
C SER A 74 3.47 4.54 4.39
N ILE A 75 2.61 5.46 4.86
CA ILE A 75 1.97 6.52 4.07
C ILE A 75 2.22 7.88 4.75
N VAL A 76 2.54 8.91 3.96
CA VAL A 76 2.73 10.27 4.47
C VAL A 76 1.64 11.18 3.92
N LEU A 77 0.82 11.75 4.80
CA LEU A 77 -0.26 12.67 4.42
C LEU A 77 0.17 14.12 4.58
N GLY A 78 0.21 14.85 3.46
CA GLY A 78 0.41 16.30 3.42
C GLY A 78 -0.82 17.07 3.92
N LYS A 79 -0.74 18.41 3.96
CA LYS A 79 -1.81 19.26 4.51
C LYS A 79 -3.21 18.96 3.90
N ARG A 80 -3.32 19.01 2.56
CA ARG A 80 -4.60 18.77 1.87
C ARG A 80 -5.12 17.35 2.04
N GLU A 81 -4.22 16.38 2.08
CA GLU A 81 -4.56 14.96 2.26
C GLU A 81 -5.07 14.71 3.68
N ARG A 82 -4.55 15.44 4.67
CA ARG A 82 -5.06 15.42 6.04
C ARG A 82 -6.44 16.07 6.16
N GLU A 83 -6.69 17.18 5.45
CA GLU A 83 -8.02 17.80 5.41
C GLU A 83 -9.07 16.80 4.90
N THR A 84 -8.79 16.12 3.78
CA THR A 84 -9.66 15.05 3.26
C THR A 84 -9.76 13.85 4.22
N PHE A 85 -8.67 13.46 4.88
CA PHE A 85 -8.73 12.41 5.90
C PHE A 85 -9.70 12.76 7.04
N GLU A 86 -9.69 13.99 7.56
CA GLU A 86 -10.61 14.37 8.65
C GLU A 86 -12.07 14.37 8.18
N GLU A 87 -12.34 14.77 6.93
CA GLU A 87 -13.69 14.72 6.33
C GLU A 87 -14.21 13.29 6.16
N GLU A 88 -13.32 12.35 5.78
CA GLU A 88 -13.65 10.95 5.53
C GLU A 88 -13.40 10.03 6.72
N ARG A 89 -13.02 10.59 7.88
CA ARG A 89 -12.48 9.85 9.03
C ARG A 89 -13.40 8.73 9.53
N GLU A 90 -14.70 8.98 9.55
CA GLU A 90 -15.71 8.01 10.01
C GLU A 90 -15.88 6.81 9.04
N LEU A 91 -15.32 6.89 7.83
CA LEU A 91 -15.29 5.79 6.87
C LEU A 91 -14.09 4.83 7.08
N LEU A 92 -13.15 5.20 7.94
CA LEU A 92 -11.96 4.42 8.28
C LEU A 92 -12.14 3.73 9.62
N SER A 93 -11.44 2.61 9.83
CA SER A 93 -11.52 1.92 11.11
C SER A 93 -10.98 2.76 12.28
N LYS A 94 -11.49 2.47 13.49
CA LYS A 94 -11.00 3.08 14.73
C LYS A 94 -9.49 2.91 14.92
N LYS A 95 -8.91 1.81 14.43
CA LYS A 95 -7.46 1.54 14.50
C LYS A 95 -6.69 2.55 13.65
N VAL A 96 -7.16 2.87 12.45
CA VAL A 96 -6.54 3.90 11.60
C VAL A 96 -6.67 5.28 12.23
N GLY A 97 -7.85 5.64 12.73
CA GLY A 97 -8.06 6.90 13.43
C GLY A 97 -7.12 7.08 14.62
N TYR A 98 -6.96 6.04 15.44
CA TYR A 98 -6.03 6.03 16.55
C TYR A 98 -4.56 6.24 16.10
N ILE A 99 -4.10 5.50 15.09
CA ILE A 99 -2.74 5.66 14.55
C ILE A 99 -2.53 7.08 14.03
N TYR A 100 -3.52 7.63 13.33
CA TYR A 100 -3.46 9.00 12.83
C TYR A 100 -3.36 10.04 13.94
N ASP A 101 -4.10 9.89 15.05
CA ASP A 101 -4.04 10.83 16.17
C ASP A 101 -2.69 10.81 16.87
N GLN A 102 -2.11 9.61 17.04
CA GLN A 102 -0.80 9.45 17.67
C GLN A 102 0.35 9.87 16.76
N ALA A 103 0.14 9.87 15.44
CA ALA A 103 1.19 10.16 14.47
C ALA A 103 1.65 11.62 14.51
N LYS A 104 2.98 11.79 14.60
CA LYS A 104 3.62 13.10 14.50
C LYS A 104 3.51 13.66 13.08
N THR A 105 3.26 14.96 13.00
CA THR A 105 3.33 15.72 11.75
C THR A 105 4.71 16.39 11.63
N TYR A 106 5.42 16.08 10.56
CA TYR A 106 6.70 16.67 10.19
C TYR A 106 6.51 17.68 9.05
N HIS A 107 7.62 18.31 8.64
CA HIS A 107 7.62 19.31 7.56
C HIS A 107 7.08 18.77 6.23
N ASP A 108 7.24 17.47 5.97
CA ASP A 108 6.81 16.78 4.76
C ASP A 108 5.43 16.10 4.88
N GLY A 109 4.85 16.07 6.08
CA GLY A 109 3.51 15.55 6.33
C GLY A 109 3.40 14.74 7.62
N LYS A 110 2.23 14.14 7.83
CA LYS A 110 1.98 13.21 8.94
C LYS A 110 2.31 11.79 8.49
N TRP A 111 3.21 11.13 9.20
CA TRP A 111 3.71 9.81 8.86
C TRP A 111 2.88 8.73 9.56
N LEU A 112 2.20 7.90 8.78
CA LEU A 112 1.38 6.80 9.24
C LEU A 112 2.09 5.49 8.90
N GLY A 113 2.33 4.66 9.92
CA GLY A 113 2.90 3.32 9.76
C GLY A 113 1.93 2.28 10.30
N PHE A 114 1.68 1.24 9.52
CA PHE A 114 0.76 0.16 9.87
C PHE A 114 1.49 -1.17 9.77
N ASP A 115 1.54 -1.92 10.87
CA ASP A 115 1.97 -3.31 10.84
C ASP A 115 0.82 -4.18 10.31
N ILE A 116 1.05 -4.82 9.17
CA ILE A 116 0.08 -5.63 8.44
C ILE A 116 0.44 -7.11 8.60
N TYR A 117 -0.38 -7.82 9.37
CA TYR A 117 -0.25 -9.26 9.66
C TYR A 117 -1.21 -10.13 8.84
N ASP A 118 -2.30 -9.52 8.35
CA ASP A 118 -3.40 -10.14 7.63
C ASP A 118 -4.17 -9.06 6.81
N ASN A 119 -5.28 -9.46 6.18
CA ASN A 119 -6.07 -8.61 5.28
C ASN A 119 -6.95 -7.56 5.99
N SER A 120 -7.03 -7.57 7.34
CA SER A 120 -7.99 -6.76 8.11
C SER A 120 -7.85 -5.25 7.92
N LEU A 121 -6.67 -4.77 7.50
CA LEU A 121 -6.39 -3.37 7.24
C LEU A 121 -6.32 -3.02 5.75
N CYS A 122 -6.46 -3.98 4.83
CA CYS A 122 -6.22 -3.70 3.41
C CYS A 122 -7.20 -2.66 2.84
N GLU A 123 -8.50 -2.74 3.18
CA GLU A 123 -9.49 -1.76 2.72
C GLU A 123 -9.20 -0.34 3.21
N ASP A 124 -8.83 -0.22 4.48
CA ASP A 124 -8.40 1.04 5.10
C ASP A 124 -7.17 1.63 4.39
N ILE A 125 -6.16 0.79 4.12
CA ILE A 125 -4.97 1.20 3.39
C ILE A 125 -5.36 1.67 1.98
N ILE A 126 -6.21 0.93 1.26
CA ILE A 126 -6.71 1.33 -0.06
C ILE A 126 -7.39 2.70 -0.03
N ARG A 127 -8.25 2.96 0.96
CA ARG A 127 -8.87 4.28 1.16
C ARG A 127 -7.82 5.36 1.39
N LEU A 128 -6.83 5.12 2.25
CA LEU A 128 -5.72 6.05 2.49
C LEU A 128 -4.90 6.32 1.22
N LEU A 129 -4.69 5.31 0.36
CA LEU A 129 -4.03 5.50 -0.94
C LEU A 129 -4.85 6.45 -1.84
N SER A 130 -6.18 6.30 -1.85
CA SER A 130 -7.07 7.17 -2.63
C SER A 130 -7.07 8.63 -2.16
N ILE A 131 -6.97 8.86 -0.84
CA ILE A 131 -6.78 10.17 -0.23
C ILE A 131 -5.40 10.73 -0.61
N LYS A 132 -4.35 9.91 -0.48
CA LYS A 132 -2.96 10.29 -0.81
C LYS A 132 -2.79 10.68 -2.27
N ARG A 133 -3.46 9.97 -3.17
CA ARG A 133 -3.50 10.21 -4.60
C ARG A 133 -4.68 9.44 -5.22
N LYS A 134 -5.47 10.11 -6.04
CA LYS A 134 -6.49 9.42 -6.84
C LYS A 134 -5.85 8.40 -7.79
N PRO A 135 -6.48 7.24 -8.01
CA PRO A 135 -6.10 6.30 -9.07
C PRO A 135 -5.87 7.02 -10.40
N ASN A 136 -4.83 6.62 -11.11
CA ASN A 136 -4.38 7.29 -12.33
C ASN A 136 -4.07 6.32 -13.48
N ARG A 137 -4.40 5.03 -13.31
CA ARG A 137 -4.55 4.12 -14.44
C ARG A 137 -5.97 4.25 -14.99
N LYS A 138 -6.13 4.24 -16.31
CA LYS A 138 -7.45 4.13 -16.92
C LYS A 138 -7.95 2.71 -16.65
N ILE A 139 -9.03 2.61 -15.89
CA ILE A 139 -9.80 1.37 -15.72
C ILE A 139 -10.45 1.09 -17.08
N LEU A 140 -10.19 -0.06 -17.68
CA LEU A 140 -10.83 -0.42 -18.94
C LEU A 140 -12.29 -0.79 -18.67
N PRO A 141 -13.21 -0.63 -19.63
CA PRO A 141 -14.63 -0.86 -19.40
C PRO A 141 -14.97 -2.24 -18.83
N ASP A 142 -14.14 -3.26 -19.09
CA ASP A 142 -14.33 -4.64 -18.63
C ASP A 142 -14.04 -4.85 -17.13
N ASP A 143 -13.43 -3.86 -16.46
CA ASP A 143 -13.11 -3.93 -15.02
C ASP A 143 -14.20 -3.27 -14.13
N ARG A 144 -15.35 -2.88 -14.70
CA ARG A 144 -16.47 -2.27 -13.97
C ARG A 144 -17.62 -3.26 -13.89
N ASP A 145 -18.28 -3.32 -12.74
CA ASP A 145 -19.48 -4.15 -12.61
C ASP A 145 -20.62 -3.64 -13.50
N LYS A 146 -21.68 -4.44 -13.64
CA LYS A 146 -22.85 -4.11 -14.47
C LYS A 146 -23.62 -2.87 -14.00
N SER A 147 -23.31 -2.34 -12.80
CA SER A 147 -23.92 -1.13 -12.25
C SER A 147 -23.07 0.13 -12.50
N GLY A 148 -21.87 -0.01 -13.06
CA GLY A 148 -20.94 1.09 -13.29
C GLY A 148 -20.23 1.55 -12.01
N GLN A 149 -20.35 0.81 -10.91
CA GLN A 149 -19.53 1.00 -9.73
C GLN A 149 -18.16 0.32 -9.89
N LEU A 150 -17.19 0.83 -9.14
CA LEU A 150 -15.91 0.14 -8.94
C LEU A 150 -16.23 -1.18 -8.26
N ASP A 151 -16.06 -2.28 -8.99
CA ASP A 151 -16.09 -3.60 -8.40
C ASP A 151 -14.84 -3.75 -7.53
N LEU A 152 -14.99 -3.53 -6.23
CA LEU A 152 -13.95 -3.89 -5.25
C LEU A 152 -13.82 -5.42 -5.12
N GLY A 153 -14.71 -6.18 -5.77
CA GLY A 153 -14.81 -7.64 -5.79
C GLY A 153 -13.73 -8.32 -6.60
N MET A 154 -12.47 -8.09 -6.26
CA MET A 154 -11.43 -9.01 -6.71
C MET A 154 -11.54 -10.30 -5.88
N SER A 155 -11.96 -11.38 -6.52
CA SER A 155 -11.76 -12.72 -5.98
C SER A 155 -10.24 -13.00 -5.86
N HIS A 156 -9.86 -13.89 -4.94
CA HIS A 156 -8.45 -14.25 -4.72
C HIS A 156 -7.73 -14.72 -6.01
N GLU A 157 -8.47 -15.34 -6.94
CA GLU A 157 -7.97 -15.77 -8.26
C GLU A 157 -7.67 -14.60 -9.22
N GLU A 158 -8.44 -13.52 -9.16
CA GLU A 158 -8.24 -12.34 -10.02
C GLU A 158 -7.05 -11.48 -9.55
N ILE A 159 -6.81 -11.42 -8.23
CA ILE A 159 -5.58 -10.83 -7.66
C ILE A 159 -4.35 -11.59 -8.17
N THR A 160 -4.45 -12.91 -8.23
CA THR A 160 -3.34 -13.77 -8.66
C THR A 160 -3.04 -13.59 -10.15
N THR A 161 -4.06 -13.42 -11.00
CA THR A 161 -3.87 -13.38 -12.47
C THR A 161 -3.26 -12.07 -12.99
N CYS A 162 -3.52 -10.92 -12.35
CA CYS A 162 -2.92 -9.63 -12.73
C CYS A 162 -1.45 -9.47 -12.31
N LEU A 163 -0.90 -10.36 -11.48
CA LEU A 163 0.46 -10.25 -10.95
C LEU A 163 1.54 -10.93 -11.83
N PHE A 164 1.16 -11.58 -12.94
CA PHE A 164 2.06 -12.42 -13.75
C PHE A 164 2.20 -12.04 -15.24
N GLN A 165 2.06 -10.77 -15.59
CA GLN A 165 2.50 -10.25 -16.90
C GLN A 165 3.52 -9.12 -16.74
#